data_AF-A0A3G8JQB9-F1
#
_entry.id   AF-A0A3G8JQB9-F1
#
_cell.length_a   1.000
_cell.length_b   1.000
_cell.length_c   1.000
_cell.angle_alpha   90.00
_cell.angle_beta   90.00
_cell.angle_gamma   90.00
#
_symmetry.space_group_name_H-M   'P 1'
#
loop_
_entity.id
_entity.type
_entity.pdbx_description
1 polymer ?
#
loop_
_entity_poly.entity_id
_entity_poly.type
_entity_poly.pdbx_seq_one_letter_code
_entity_poly.pdbx_strand_id
1 'polypeptide(L)'
;MRNAGNDLSVAQWQEIKDAWGGCAYCARSDTPLQKDCIQPLSVGGRYTRLNVVPACRSCNASKCNSEVTGWMRRKKLDEEAFLRRVIAVSALLTAEPGPDPSAEVLQ
;
A
#
# COMPACT_ATOMS: atom_id res chain seq x y z
N MET A 1 22.47 14.63 1.72
CA MET A 1 21.17 14.01 2.04
C MET A 1 20.44 13.76 0.73
N ARG A 2 20.28 12.49 0.30
CA ARG A 2 19.46 12.19 -0.89
C ARG A 2 18.00 12.41 -0.50
N ASN A 3 17.30 13.25 -1.25
CA ASN A 3 15.85 13.40 -1.16
C ASN A 3 15.25 11.98 -1.21
N ALA A 4 14.67 11.50 -0.11
CA ALA A 4 14.00 10.20 -0.11
C ALA A 4 12.74 10.39 -0.96
N GLY A 5 12.90 10.17 -2.26
CA GLY A 5 11.94 10.44 -3.31
C GLY A 5 10.55 9.97 -2.90
N ASN A 6 9.67 10.94 -2.68
CA ASN A 6 8.26 10.74 -2.41
C ASN A 6 7.57 10.45 -3.76
N ASP A 7 8.08 9.47 -4.50
CA ASP A 7 7.94 9.35 -5.96
C ASP A 7 6.71 8.54 -6.38
N LEU A 8 5.72 8.39 -5.49
CA LEU A 8 4.44 7.79 -5.87
C LEU A 8 3.63 8.79 -6.68
N SER A 9 3.49 8.51 -7.98
CA SER A 9 2.61 9.28 -8.84
C SER A 9 1.15 9.16 -8.40
N VAL A 10 0.31 10.10 -8.85
CA VAL A 10 -1.14 10.04 -8.59
C VAL A 10 -1.76 8.75 -9.13
N ALA A 11 -1.32 8.31 -10.31
CA ALA A 11 -1.77 7.06 -10.92
C ALA A 11 -1.38 5.84 -10.08
N GLN A 12 -0.12 5.76 -9.65
CA GLN A 12 0.35 4.66 -8.79
C GLN A 12 -0.37 4.64 -7.44
N TRP A 13 -0.70 5.82 -6.89
CA TRP A 13 -1.52 5.90 -5.69
C TRP A 13 -2.95 5.39 -5.92
N GLN A 14 -3.53 5.68 -7.08
CA GLN A 14 -4.86 5.18 -7.45
C GLN A 14 -4.84 3.65 -7.58
N GLU A 15 -3.86 3.08 -8.28
CA GLU A 15 -3.65 1.62 -8.39
C GLU A 15 -3.55 0.94 -7.02
N ILE A 16 -2.80 1.54 -6.08
CA ILE A 16 -2.69 1.04 -4.71
C ILE A 16 -4.06 1.04 -4.03
N LYS A 17 -4.82 2.14 -4.11
CA LYS A 17 -6.17 2.19 -3.51
C LYS A 17 -7.10 1.13 -4.10
N ASP A 18 -7.08 0.96 -5.41
CA ASP A 18 -7.96 0.03 -6.11
C ASP A 18 -7.58 -1.43 -5.79
N ALA A 19 -6.28 -1.75 -5.77
CA ALA A 19 -5.81 -3.08 -5.43
C ALA A 19 -6.15 -3.49 -3.99
N TRP A 20 -6.19 -2.53 -3.05
CA TRP A 20 -6.54 -2.79 -1.64
C TRP A 20 -8.05 -2.73 -1.37
N GLY A 21 -8.79 -1.84 -2.04
CA GLY A 21 -10.25 -1.67 -1.92
C GLY A 21 -10.73 -0.95 -0.65
N GLY A 22 -9.83 -0.46 0.20
CA GLY A 22 -10.15 0.19 1.46
C GLY A 22 -8.92 0.33 2.35
N CYS A 23 -9.11 0.72 3.61
CA CYS A 23 -8.02 0.74 4.59
C CYS A 23 -7.40 -0.65 4.75
N ALA A 24 -6.09 -0.77 4.53
CA ALA A 24 -5.32 -2.00 4.62
C ALA A 24 -5.40 -2.70 5.98
N TYR A 25 -5.80 -1.96 7.02
CA TYR A 25 -5.82 -2.47 8.39
C TYR A 25 -7.22 -2.77 8.92
N CYS A 26 -8.21 -1.91 8.64
CA CYS A 26 -9.57 -2.05 9.18
C CYS A 26 -10.64 -2.24 8.10
N ALA A 27 -10.24 -2.39 6.84
CA ALA A 27 -11.07 -2.59 5.66
C ALA A 27 -12.08 -1.47 5.32
N ARG A 28 -12.23 -0.43 6.16
CA ARG A 28 -13.13 0.69 5.88
C ARG A 28 -12.75 1.43 4.59
N SER A 29 -13.74 1.66 3.73
CA SER A 29 -13.64 2.39 2.47
C SER A 29 -14.48 3.67 2.42
N ASP A 30 -15.29 3.91 3.45
CA ASP A 30 -16.19 5.05 3.65
C ASP A 30 -15.49 6.32 4.17
N THR A 31 -14.16 6.38 4.07
CA THR A 31 -13.35 7.46 4.66
C THR A 31 -12.13 7.77 3.79
N PRO A 32 -11.64 9.03 3.79
CA PRO A 32 -10.42 9.37 3.08
C PRO A 32 -9.23 8.51 3.52
N LEU A 33 -8.52 7.96 2.54
CA LEU A 33 -7.35 7.12 2.73
C LEU A 33 -6.06 7.94 2.59
N GLN A 34 -5.13 7.68 3.49
CA GLN A 34 -3.78 8.25 3.52
C GLN A 34 -2.76 7.18 3.12
N LYS A 35 -1.58 7.62 2.69
CA LYS A 35 -0.44 6.75 2.41
C LYS A 35 0.26 6.42 3.74
N ASP A 36 0.31 5.14 4.09
CA ASP A 36 1.11 4.63 5.22
C ASP A 36 2.15 3.64 4.70
N CYS A 37 3.29 3.53 5.38
CA CYS A 37 4.36 2.60 5.02
C CYS A 37 4.29 1.35 5.90
N ILE A 38 4.28 0.15 5.29
CA ILE A 38 4.34 -1.15 5.97
C ILE A 38 5.59 -1.20 6.85
N GLN A 39 6.77 -0.99 6.28
CA GLN A 39 8.01 -0.74 7.00
C GLN A 39 8.21 0.78 7.16
N PRO A 40 8.27 1.31 8.41
CA PRO A 40 8.48 2.72 8.65
C PRO A 40 9.79 3.24 8.05
N LEU A 41 9.78 4.48 7.55
CA LEU A 41 10.96 5.12 6.96
C LEU A 41 12.11 5.26 7.99
N SER A 42 11.79 5.45 9.27
CA SER A 42 12.76 5.59 10.36
C SER A 42 13.60 4.34 10.61
N VAL A 43 13.17 3.17 10.13
CA VAL A 43 13.86 1.89 10.29
C VAL A 43 14.25 1.29 8.93
N GLY A 44 14.47 2.15 7.93
CA GLY A 44 14.98 1.74 6.60
C GLY A 44 13.92 1.41 5.56
N GLY A 45 12.63 1.61 5.87
CA GLY A 45 11.57 1.54 4.88
C GLY A 45 11.76 2.57 3.76
N ARG A 46 11.23 2.27 2.57
CA ARG A 46 11.29 3.15 1.39
C ARG A 46 9.89 3.54 0.93
N TYR A 47 9.75 4.70 0.31
CA TYR A 47 8.46 5.16 -0.20
C TYR A 47 8.18 4.59 -1.60
N THR A 48 7.80 3.31 -1.64
CA THR A 48 7.60 2.55 -2.90
C THR A 48 6.18 2.01 -3.01
N ARG A 49 5.74 1.66 -4.22
CA ARG A 49 4.44 1.02 -4.48
C ARG A 49 4.20 -0.24 -3.63
N LEU A 50 5.27 -0.96 -3.28
CA LEU A 50 5.19 -2.21 -2.53
C LEU A 50 5.26 -2.01 -1.00
N ASN A 51 5.75 -0.85 -0.54
CA ASN A 51 5.81 -0.54 0.89
C ASN A 51 4.68 0.40 1.33
N VAL A 52 4.00 1.08 0.40
CA VAL A 52 2.90 2.00 0.73
C VAL A 52 1.56 1.29 0.62
N VAL A 53 0.73 1.48 1.63
CA VAL A 53 -0.64 0.96 1.71
C VAL A 53 -1.62 2.08 2.02
N PRO A 54 -2.90 1.94 1.65
CA PRO A 54 -3.93 2.88 2.05
C PRO A 54 -4.36 2.65 3.49
N ALA A 55 -4.40 3.72 4.29
CA ALA A 55 -4.81 3.67 5.68
C ALA A 55 -5.78 4.81 6.00
N CYS A 56 -6.86 4.54 6.73
CA CYS A 56 -7.68 5.63 7.27
C CYS A 56 -6.90 6.44 8.33
N ARG A 57 -7.32 7.68 8.58
CA ARG A 57 -6.68 8.58 9.55
C ARG A 57 -6.44 7.93 10.92
N SER A 58 -7.43 7.20 11.44
CA SER A 58 -7.36 6.55 12.75
C SER A 58 -6.29 5.46 12.80
N CYS A 59 -6.25 4.58 11.79
CA CYS A 59 -5.25 3.52 11.73
C CYS A 59 -3.84 4.08 11.51
N ASN A 60 -3.67 5.01 10.57
CA ASN A 60 -2.38 5.63 10.27
C ASN A 60 -1.81 6.34 11.51
N ALA A 61 -2.62 7.15 12.19
CA ALA A 61 -2.21 7.82 13.43
C ALA A 61 -1.90 6.82 14.57
N SER A 62 -2.67 5.73 14.67
CA SER A 62 -2.44 4.70 15.69
C SER A 62 -1.18 3.88 15.44
N LYS A 63 -0.84 3.60 14.18
CA LYS A 63 0.40 2.88 13.82
C LYS A 63 1.61 3.80 13.98
N CYS A 64 1.51 5.03 13.45
CA CYS A 64 2.60 6.00 13.44
C CYS A 64 3.89 5.33 12.91
N ASN A 65 5.00 5.48 13.63
CA ASN A 65 6.29 4.89 13.28
C ASN A 65 6.51 3.47 13.85
N SER A 66 5.46 2.81 14.34
CA SER A 66 5.58 1.42 14.81
C SER A 66 5.80 0.47 13.64
N GLU A 67 6.58 -0.58 13.87
CA GLU A 67 6.62 -1.74 12.97
C GLU A 67 5.21 -2.36 12.87
N VAL A 68 4.80 -2.72 11.64
CA VAL A 68 3.40 -3.06 11.34
C VAL A 68 2.94 -4.29 12.10
N THR A 69 3.71 -5.38 12.13
CA THR A 69 3.28 -6.63 12.75
C THR A 69 3.18 -6.50 14.27
N GLY A 70 4.14 -5.84 14.91
CA GLY A 70 4.10 -5.51 16.34
C GLY A 70 2.93 -4.59 16.71
N TRP A 71 2.61 -3.61 15.87
CA TRP A 71 1.42 -2.78 16.05
C TRP A 71 0.13 -3.57 15.87
N MET A 72 0.03 -4.42 14.85
CA MET A 72 -1.14 -5.26 14.59
C MET A 72 -1.42 -6.22 15.75
N ARG A 73 -0.38 -6.89 16.28
CA ARG A 73 -0.48 -7.74 17.47
C ARG A 73 -1.03 -6.98 18.68
N ARG A 74 -0.51 -5.77 18.96
CA ARG A 74 -1.05 -4.91 20.04
C ARG A 74 -2.52 -4.52 19.81
N LYS A 75 -2.91 -4.27 18.56
CA LYS A 75 -4.28 -3.92 18.18
C LYS A 75 -5.22 -5.13 18.07
N LYS A 76 -4.69 -6.36 18.24
CA LYS A 76 -5.41 -7.62 18.02
C LYS A 76 -6.04 -7.71 16.62
N LEU A 77 -5.32 -7.19 15.62
CA LEU A 77 -5.68 -7.34 14.21
C LEU A 77 -5.11 -8.66 13.66
N ASP A 78 -5.68 -9.14 12.57
CA ASP A 78 -5.25 -10.37 11.90
C ASP A 78 -3.99 -10.11 11.05
N GLU A 79 -2.82 -10.33 11.68
CA GLU A 79 -1.50 -10.18 11.05
C GLU A 79 -1.32 -11.12 9.85
N GLU A 80 -1.78 -12.36 9.95
CA GLU A 80 -1.60 -13.36 8.90
C GLU A 80 -2.40 -12.99 7.65
N ALA A 81 -3.68 -12.60 7.84
CA ALA A 81 -4.51 -12.13 6.74
C ALA A 81 -3.90 -10.89 6.06
N PHE A 82 -3.33 -9.97 6.83
CA PHE A 82 -2.64 -8.80 6.28
C PHE A 82 -1.41 -9.19 5.45
N LEU A 83 -0.53 -10.05 5.97
CA LEU A 83 0.68 -10.47 5.24
C LEU A 83 0.35 -11.23 3.95
N ARG A 84 -0.66 -12.12 3.99
CA ARG A 84 -1.18 -12.78 2.79
C ARG A 84 -1.70 -11.77 1.77
N ARG A 85 -2.42 -10.74 2.25
CA ARG A 85 -2.94 -9.68 1.38
C ARG A 85 -1.82 -8.82 0.78
N VAL A 86 -0.76 -8.52 1.53
CA VAL A 86 0.43 -7.81 1.02
C VAL A 86 1.07 -8.59 -0.13
N ILE A 87 1.23 -9.91 -0.02
CA ILE A 87 1.78 -10.76 -1.09
C ILE A 87 0.88 -10.69 -2.32
N ALA A 88 -0.43 -10.89 -2.15
CA ALA A 88 -1.38 -10.87 -3.24
C ALA A 88 -1.43 -9.51 -3.96
N VAL A 89 -1.48 -8.40 -3.22
CA VAL A 89 -1.50 -7.06 -3.80
C VAL A 89 -0.16 -6.72 -4.46
N SER A 90 0.97 -7.11 -3.86
CA SER A 90 2.28 -6.90 -4.46
C SER A 90 2.37 -7.58 -5.82
N ALA A 91 1.91 -8.83 -5.93
CA ALA A 91 1.86 -9.55 -7.21
C ALA A 91 1.01 -8.81 -8.26
N LEU A 92 -0.15 -8.28 -7.87
CA LEU A 92 -1.02 -7.49 -8.76
C LEU A 92 -0.35 -6.19 -9.23
N LEU A 93 0.38 -5.50 -8.35
CA LEU A 93 1.04 -4.23 -8.68
C LEU A 93 2.31 -4.41 -9.51
N THR A 94 2.94 -5.60 -9.46
CA THR A 94 4.12 -5.95 -10.26
C THR A 94 3.79 -6.63 -11.59
N ALA A 95 2.55 -7.08 -11.79
CA ALA A 95 2.15 -7.64 -13.08
C ALA A 95 2.23 -6.53 -14.14
N GLU A 96 2.99 -6.78 -15.21
CA GLU A 96 2.99 -5.90 -16.39
C GLU A 96 1.56 -5.82 -16.93
N PRO A 97 1.07 -4.63 -17.34
CA PRO A 97 -0.17 -4.57 -18.10
C PRO A 97 0.02 -5.48 -19.31
N GLY A 98 -0.86 -6.47 -19.48
CA GLY A 98 -0.87 -7.30 -20.68
C GLY A 98 -0.91 -6.42 -21.93
N PRO A 99 -0.45 -6.91 -23.10
CA PRO A 99 -0.41 -6.11 -24.32
C PRO A 99 -1.78 -5.47 -24.56
N ASP A 100 -1.79 -4.15 -24.75
CA ASP A 100 -2.99 -3.40 -25.07
C ASP A 100 -3.58 -3.97 -26.38
N PRO A 101 -4.78 -4.57 -26.35
CA PRO A 101 -5.40 -5.10 -27.56
C PRO A 101 -5.75 -4.00 -28.58
N SER A 102 -5.61 -2.72 -28.21
CA SER A 102 -5.79 -1.56 -29.10
C SER A 102 -4.53 -1.18 -29.89
N ALA A 103 -3.37 -1.73 -29.55
CA ALA A 103 -2.10 -1.44 -30.21
C ALA A 103 -1.86 -2.25 -31.51
N GLU A 104 -2.75 -3.20 -31.83
CA GLU A 104 -2.63 -4.10 -33.00
C GLU A 104 -3.45 -3.64 -34.22
N VAL A 105 -3.77 -2.34 -34.32
CA VAL A 105 -4.37 -1.75 -35.53
C VAL A 105 -3.44 -0.69 -36.12
N LEU A 106 -2.29 -1.12 -36.61
CA LEU A 106 -1.60 -0.46 -37.72
C LEU A 106 -1.07 -1.56 -38.65
N GLN A 107 -1.76 -1.69 -39.79
CA GLN A 107 -1.33 -2.44 -40.97
C GLN A 107 -0.05 -1.84 -41.56
#